data_AF-A0AAX7VBE9-F1
#
_entry.id   AF-A0AAX7VBE9-F1
#
_cell.length_a   1.000
_cell.length_b   1.000
_cell.length_c   1.000
_cell.angle_alpha   90.00
_cell.angle_beta   90.00
_cell.angle_gamma   90.00
#
_symmetry.space_group_name_H-M   'P 1'
#
loop_
_entity.id
_entity.type
_entity.pdbx_description
1 polymer ?
#
loop_
_entity_poly.entity_id
_entity_poly.type
_entity_poly.pdbx_seq_one_letter_code
_entity_poly.pdbx_strand_id
1 'polypeptide(L)'
;MLNDYSYRVNLSFLGVLCNMWKVKHQQRLICAVKGSSVIFLCSFQNPDNQTVRVLWGHLQPATLKARLISSSLRTLFTRFQYIGNTYHNCSLKIHQVECSDVGRYFVRFNTMSNRPREENAPVLKVVDLTIFMSKPSVKEAIREGDSVNLTCMNSCDGGKISSAYTWFKNGEPLHEGAALYLRNVSPTTSGNYTCSLKTHLGSTSRVLGIDVEYLTKSK
;
A
#
# COMPACT_ATOMS: atom_id res chain seq x y z
N MET A 1 -43.51 -47.82 39.98
CA MET A 1 -43.62 -46.37 39.73
C MET A 1 -42.22 -45.78 39.90
N LEU A 2 -41.54 -45.52 38.79
CA LEU A 2 -40.23 -44.87 38.75
C LEU A 2 -40.45 -43.35 38.86
N ASN A 3 -39.93 -42.71 39.90
CA ASN A 3 -39.91 -41.26 40.00
C ASN A 3 -38.68 -40.73 39.27
N ASP A 4 -38.94 -40.13 38.11
CA ASP A 4 -37.99 -39.48 37.22
C ASP A 4 -37.65 -38.09 37.79
N TYR A 5 -36.48 -37.95 38.41
CA TYR A 5 -35.97 -36.64 38.85
C TYR A 5 -35.35 -35.92 37.64
N SER A 6 -36.19 -35.16 36.95
CA SER A 6 -35.76 -34.22 35.91
C SER A 6 -34.93 -33.09 36.52
N TYR A 7 -33.60 -33.18 36.42
CA TYR A 7 -32.70 -32.06 36.72
C TYR A 7 -32.76 -31.05 35.57
N ARG A 8 -33.50 -29.96 35.77
CA ARG A 8 -33.41 -28.78 34.89
C ARG A 8 -32.07 -28.08 35.14
N VAL A 9 -31.10 -28.32 34.27
CA VAL A 9 -29.89 -27.48 34.19
C VAL A 9 -30.29 -26.14 33.58
N ASN A 10 -30.52 -25.14 34.43
CA ASN A 10 -30.59 -23.75 33.98
C ASN A 10 -29.17 -23.28 33.63
N LEU A 11 -28.81 -23.43 32.36
CA LEU A 11 -27.67 -22.72 31.77
C LEU A 11 -28.05 -21.24 31.67
N SER A 12 -27.91 -20.51 32.77
CA SER A 12 -27.83 -19.06 32.72
C SER A 12 -26.50 -18.72 32.02
N PHE A 13 -26.55 -18.51 30.71
CA PHE A 13 -25.54 -17.72 30.03
C PHE A 13 -25.70 -16.27 30.48
N LEU A 14 -25.29 -15.98 31.72
CA LEU A 14 -24.72 -14.67 32.03
C LEU A 14 -23.42 -14.62 31.24
N GLY A 15 -23.54 -14.33 29.95
CA GLY A 15 -22.41 -14.01 29.11
C GLY A 15 -21.67 -12.89 29.80
N VAL A 16 -20.52 -13.19 30.39
CA VAL A 16 -19.55 -12.20 30.81
C VAL A 16 -19.20 -11.45 29.53
N LEU A 17 -19.89 -10.34 29.27
CA LEU A 17 -19.50 -9.39 28.25
C LEU A 17 -18.12 -8.92 28.66
N CYS A 18 -17.12 -9.52 28.03
CA CYS A 18 -15.73 -9.24 28.32
C CYS A 18 -15.48 -7.78 27.96
N ASN A 19 -15.44 -6.91 28.98
CA ASN A 19 -15.07 -5.50 28.92
C ASN A 19 -13.56 -5.38 28.65
N MET A 20 -13.13 -5.93 27.53
CA MET A 20 -11.74 -5.92 27.08
C MET A 20 -11.55 -4.86 26.02
N TRP A 21 -10.36 -4.26 26.06
CA TRP A 21 -9.82 -3.46 24.96
C TRP A 21 -9.90 -4.21 23.64
N LYS A 22 -10.52 -3.57 22.65
CA LYS A 22 -10.66 -4.10 21.28
C LYS A 22 -10.10 -3.08 20.30
N VAL A 23 -9.29 -3.56 19.37
CA VAL A 23 -8.81 -2.77 18.24
C VAL A 23 -9.32 -3.42 16.97
N LYS A 24 -9.96 -2.61 16.12
CA LYS A 24 -10.52 -3.02 14.84
C LYS A 24 -9.82 -2.27 13.72
N HIS A 25 -9.26 -3.01 12.79
CA HIS A 25 -8.71 -2.48 11.55
C HIS A 25 -9.68 -2.73 10.40
N GLN A 26 -9.87 -1.72 9.54
CA GLN A 26 -10.80 -1.84 8.41
C GLN A 26 -10.31 -2.81 7.35
N GLN A 27 -8.99 -2.92 7.16
CA GLN A 27 -8.37 -3.77 6.15
C GLN A 27 -7.18 -4.53 6.73
N ARG A 28 -7.18 -5.86 6.59
CA ARG A 28 -6.07 -6.71 7.01
C ARG A 28 -4.91 -6.69 6.02
N LEU A 29 -5.21 -6.77 4.72
CA LEU A 29 -4.21 -6.80 3.65
C LEU A 29 -4.26 -5.48 2.92
N ILE A 30 -3.22 -4.69 3.08
CA ILE A 30 -3.10 -3.36 2.49
C ILE A 30 -1.97 -3.42 1.46
N CYS A 31 -2.19 -2.84 0.29
CA CYS A 31 -1.22 -2.81 -0.80
C CYS A 31 -0.99 -1.36 -1.21
N ALA A 32 0.27 -0.97 -1.39
CA ALA A 32 0.64 0.37 -1.84
C ALA A 32 1.81 0.31 -2.84
N VAL A 33 1.82 1.25 -3.78
CA VAL A 33 2.95 1.46 -4.68
C VAL A 33 4.07 2.18 -3.94
N LYS A 34 5.33 1.75 -4.12
CA LYS A 34 6.51 2.42 -3.58
C LYS A 34 6.46 3.93 -3.87
N GLY A 35 6.77 4.76 -2.89
CA GLY A 35 6.73 6.22 -2.98
C GLY A 35 5.33 6.85 -2.85
N SER A 36 4.25 6.06 -2.85
CA SER A 36 2.89 6.57 -2.60
C SER A 36 2.62 6.75 -1.09
N SER A 37 1.39 7.18 -0.76
CA SER A 37 0.92 7.24 0.63
C SER A 37 -0.17 6.20 0.89
N VAL A 38 -0.25 5.70 2.12
CA VAL A 38 -1.24 4.71 2.55
C VAL A 38 -1.86 5.09 3.89
N ILE A 39 -3.12 4.72 4.11
CA ILE A 39 -3.84 4.98 5.36
C ILE A 39 -4.31 3.66 5.96
N PHE A 40 -3.97 3.45 7.23
CA PHE A 40 -4.43 2.36 8.07
C PHE A 40 -5.60 2.89 8.90
N LEU A 41 -6.82 2.58 8.44
CA LEU A 41 -8.04 2.97 9.15
C LEU A 41 -8.29 2.02 10.32
N CYS A 42 -8.36 2.60 11.52
CA CYS A 42 -8.37 1.87 12.79
C CYS A 42 -9.31 2.54 13.79
N SER A 43 -10.08 1.73 14.50
CA SER A 43 -10.86 2.16 15.67
C SER A 43 -10.57 1.29 16.89
N PHE A 44 -10.73 1.85 18.08
CA PHE A 44 -10.56 1.12 19.33
C PHE A 44 -11.66 1.42 20.34
N GLN A 45 -11.96 0.42 21.15
CA GLN A 45 -12.90 0.52 22.27
C GLN A 45 -12.10 0.46 23.57
N ASN A 46 -12.20 1.55 24.34
CA ASN A 46 -11.69 1.65 25.69
C ASN A 46 -12.84 1.37 26.68
N PRO A 47 -12.80 0.27 27.46
CA PRO A 47 -13.80 -0.01 28.49
C PRO A 47 -13.92 1.08 29.55
N ASP A 48 -12.82 1.75 29.88
CA ASP A 48 -12.75 2.76 30.93
C ASP A 48 -13.14 4.16 30.43
N ASN A 49 -13.36 4.30 29.12
CA ASN A 49 -13.71 5.55 28.43
C ASN A 49 -12.76 6.74 28.72
N GLN A 50 -11.51 6.43 29.08
CA GLN A 50 -10.46 7.39 29.35
C GLN A 50 -9.71 7.78 28.08
N THR A 51 -9.07 8.96 28.09
CA THR A 51 -8.11 9.33 27.06
C THR A 51 -6.84 8.51 27.20
N VAL A 52 -6.34 8.00 26.08
CA VAL A 52 -5.13 7.16 26.07
C VAL A 52 -4.10 7.62 25.07
N ARG A 53 -2.85 7.27 25.36
CA ARG A 53 -1.77 7.43 24.39
C ARG A 53 -1.78 6.24 23.44
N VAL A 54 -1.95 6.51 22.16
CA VAL A 54 -1.90 5.51 21.10
C VAL A 54 -0.48 5.42 20.56
N LEU A 55 0.03 4.20 20.46
CA LEU A 55 1.35 3.88 19.95
C LEU A 55 1.22 2.93 18.77
N TRP A 56 1.81 3.29 17.63
CA TRP A 56 1.93 2.37 16.50
C TRP A 56 3.29 1.70 16.51
N GLY A 57 3.29 0.40 16.25
CA GLY A 57 4.49 -0.39 16.02
C GLY A 57 4.47 -1.09 14.68
N HIS A 58 5.67 -1.37 14.18
CA HIS A 58 5.93 -2.10 12.95
C HIS A 58 6.82 -3.30 13.27
N LEU A 59 6.44 -4.45 12.74
CA LEU A 59 7.20 -5.70 12.79
C LEU A 59 7.67 -6.04 11.38
N GLN A 60 8.98 -5.91 11.16
CA GLN A 60 9.59 -6.22 9.88
C GLN A 60 9.75 -7.75 9.73
N PRO A 61 9.23 -8.38 8.66
CA PRO A 61 9.26 -9.84 8.53
C PRO A 61 10.66 -10.42 8.44
N ALA A 62 11.57 -9.74 7.72
CA ALA A 62 12.93 -10.24 7.47
C ALA A 62 13.80 -10.29 8.74
N THR A 63 13.60 -9.37 9.68
CA THR A 63 14.43 -9.25 10.88
C THR A 63 13.70 -9.67 12.16
N LEU A 64 12.38 -9.86 12.09
CA LEU A 64 11.49 -10.07 13.23
C LEU A 64 11.63 -8.99 14.33
N LYS A 65 12.20 -7.83 14.00
CA LYS A 65 12.36 -6.71 14.93
C LYS A 65 11.09 -5.87 14.94
N ALA A 66 10.55 -5.66 16.14
CA ALA A 66 9.45 -4.75 16.39
C ALA A 66 9.98 -3.39 16.86
N ARG A 67 9.50 -2.30 16.25
CA ARG A 67 9.83 -0.93 16.67
C ARG A 67 8.60 -0.05 16.76
N LEU A 68 8.65 0.96 17.61
CA LEU A 68 7.64 2.02 17.62
C LEU A 68 7.91 2.99 16.47
N ILE A 69 6.86 3.36 15.73
CA ILE A 69 6.97 4.18 14.52
C ILE A 69 6.23 5.52 14.62
N SER A 70 5.19 5.59 15.44
CA SER A 70 4.38 6.80 15.61
C SER A 70 3.63 6.77 16.94
N SER A 71 3.23 7.93 17.43
CA SER A 71 2.36 8.03 18.61
C SER A 71 1.51 9.29 18.60
N SER A 72 0.41 9.27 19.35
CA SER A 72 -0.47 10.44 19.51
C SER A 72 0.20 11.68 20.11
N LEU A 73 1.34 11.53 20.81
CA LEU A 73 2.12 12.64 21.38
C LEU A 73 3.33 13.07 20.54
N ARG A 74 3.76 12.24 19.58
CA ARG A 74 4.92 12.55 18.72
C ARG A 74 4.45 12.69 17.29
N THR A 75 4.15 13.93 16.91
CA THR A 75 4.00 14.36 15.52
C THR A 75 5.32 14.92 14.98
N LEU A 76 6.44 14.25 15.26
CA LEU A 76 7.67 14.55 14.53
C LEU A 76 7.35 14.44 13.04
N PHE A 77 7.92 15.34 12.21
CA PHE A 77 7.79 15.34 10.73
C PHE A 77 8.43 14.09 10.12
N THR A 78 7.93 12.93 10.50
CA THR A 78 8.28 11.64 9.97
C THR A 78 7.24 11.28 8.93
N ARG A 79 7.60 10.36 8.05
CA ARG A 79 6.65 9.77 7.11
C ARG A 79 5.52 9.01 7.80
N PHE A 80 5.62 8.67 9.10
CA PHE A 80 4.62 7.92 9.87
C PHE A 80 3.76 8.87 10.72
N GLN A 81 2.65 9.32 10.17
CA GLN A 81 1.78 10.32 10.79
C GLN A 81 0.58 9.66 11.49
N TYR A 82 0.46 9.87 12.80
CA TYR A 82 -0.78 9.58 13.50
C TYR A 82 -1.87 10.57 13.08
N ILE A 83 -3.02 10.07 12.63
CA ILE A 83 -4.15 10.89 12.16
C ILE A 83 -5.45 10.59 12.94
N GLY A 84 -5.35 9.81 14.00
CA GLY A 84 -6.45 9.47 14.89
C GLY A 84 -6.66 10.49 16.01
N ASN A 85 -7.32 10.05 17.07
CA ASN A 85 -7.54 10.82 18.31
C ASN A 85 -7.26 9.95 19.54
N THR A 86 -7.34 10.50 20.75
CA THR A 86 -7.04 9.76 21.98
C THR A 86 -8.25 9.02 22.56
N TYR A 87 -9.34 8.85 21.80
CA TYR A 87 -10.64 8.38 22.29
C TYR A 87 -11.13 7.09 21.61
N HIS A 88 -11.30 7.10 20.28
CA HIS A 88 -11.83 5.96 19.52
C HIS A 88 -11.16 5.72 18.16
N ASN A 89 -10.38 6.67 17.65
CA ASN A 89 -9.76 6.57 16.33
C ASN A 89 -8.26 6.36 16.49
N CYS A 90 -7.73 5.23 16.02
CA CYS A 90 -6.31 4.88 16.08
C CYS A 90 -5.62 4.98 14.72
N SER A 91 -6.19 5.69 13.75
CA SER A 91 -5.71 5.65 12.35
C SER A 91 -4.30 6.21 12.16
N LEU A 92 -3.55 5.61 11.23
CA LEU A 92 -2.18 5.97 10.87
C LEU A 92 -2.09 6.24 9.36
N LYS A 93 -1.36 7.28 8.97
CA LYS A 93 -0.98 7.55 7.59
C LYS A 93 0.52 7.38 7.43
N ILE A 94 0.94 6.68 6.37
CA ILE A 94 2.35 6.56 5.99
C ILE A 94 2.54 7.25 4.65
N HIS A 95 3.48 8.19 4.60
CA HIS A 95 3.90 8.89 3.40
C HIS A 95 5.14 8.23 2.79
N GLN A 96 5.24 8.28 1.45
CA GLN A 96 6.40 7.80 0.69
C GLN A 96 6.82 6.39 1.13
N VAL A 97 5.93 5.42 0.93
CA VAL A 97 6.16 4.04 1.39
C VAL A 97 7.36 3.40 0.70
N GLU A 98 8.13 2.60 1.45
CA GLU A 98 9.34 1.94 0.96
C GLU A 98 9.28 0.43 1.18
N CYS A 99 10.14 -0.34 0.52
CA CYS A 99 10.20 -1.80 0.69
C CYS A 99 10.47 -2.21 2.15
N SER A 100 11.18 -1.39 2.93
CA SER A 100 11.39 -1.61 4.36
C SER A 100 10.13 -1.49 5.21
N ASP A 101 9.07 -0.85 4.71
CA ASP A 101 7.78 -0.69 5.39
C ASP A 101 6.90 -1.93 5.28
N VAL A 102 7.27 -2.89 4.44
CA VAL A 102 6.59 -4.17 4.34
C VAL A 102 6.58 -4.84 5.71
N GLY A 103 5.42 -5.37 6.08
CA GLY A 103 5.29 -6.11 7.34
C GLY A 103 3.98 -5.88 8.04
N ARG A 104 3.93 -6.39 9.26
CA ARG A 104 2.76 -6.30 10.13
C ARG A 104 2.86 -5.05 10.99
N TYR A 105 1.74 -4.37 11.14
CA TYR A 105 1.61 -3.24 12.03
C TYR A 105 0.69 -3.61 13.19
N PHE A 106 0.90 -2.95 14.33
CA PHE A 106 0.13 -3.21 15.54
C PHE A 106 -0.02 -1.95 16.38
N VAL A 107 -1.09 -1.90 17.16
CA VAL A 107 -1.36 -0.80 18.11
C VAL A 107 -1.05 -1.22 19.54
N ARG A 108 -0.48 -0.29 20.32
CA ARG A 108 -0.32 -0.40 21.77
C ARG A 108 -0.85 0.87 22.45
N PHE A 109 -1.22 0.73 23.72
CA PHE A 109 -1.64 1.83 24.57
C PHE A 109 -0.71 1.93 25.79
N ASN A 110 -0.52 3.13 26.37
CA ASN A 110 0.40 3.34 27.50
C ASN A 110 -0.02 2.64 28.79
N THR A 111 -1.31 2.38 28.99
CA THR A 111 -1.89 1.85 30.23
C THR A 111 -1.86 0.33 30.33
N MET A 112 -1.18 -0.38 29.43
CA MET A 112 -1.37 -1.82 29.30
C MET A 112 -0.15 -2.69 29.65
N SER A 113 -0.37 -3.59 30.60
CA SER A 113 0.42 -4.81 30.82
C SER A 113 0.02 -5.96 29.88
N ASN A 114 -1.24 -6.00 29.41
CA ASN A 114 -1.75 -7.03 28.47
C ASN A 114 -2.01 -6.47 27.07
N ARG A 115 -1.73 -7.26 26.01
CA ARG A 115 -1.97 -6.84 24.61
C ARG A 115 -3.47 -6.79 24.30
N PRO A 116 -3.95 -5.82 23.50
CA PRO A 116 -5.37 -5.71 23.23
C PRO A 116 -5.77 -6.85 22.29
N ARG A 117 -7.05 -7.23 22.29
CA ARG A 117 -7.54 -8.13 21.25
C ARG A 117 -7.55 -7.36 19.94
N GLU A 118 -6.54 -7.60 19.12
CA GLU A 118 -6.37 -6.95 17.82
C GLU A 118 -6.96 -7.83 16.73
N GLU A 119 -8.10 -7.39 16.19
CA GLU A 119 -8.76 -8.06 15.07
C GLU A 119 -8.24 -7.47 13.75
N ASN A 120 -7.87 -8.34 12.81
CA ASN A 120 -7.39 -7.94 11.48
C ASN A 120 -6.14 -7.06 11.49
N ALA A 121 -5.19 -7.31 12.40
CA ALA A 121 -3.90 -6.60 12.44
C ALA A 121 -3.31 -6.42 11.03
N PRO A 122 -3.05 -5.17 10.59
CA PRO A 122 -2.85 -4.87 9.19
C PRO A 122 -1.44 -5.26 8.74
N VAL A 123 -1.35 -5.74 7.50
CA VAL A 123 -0.12 -6.12 6.83
C VAL A 123 0.01 -5.30 5.57
N LEU A 124 1.12 -4.56 5.46
CA LEU A 124 1.44 -3.77 4.27
C LEU A 124 2.28 -4.60 3.30
N LYS A 125 1.85 -4.64 2.04
CA LYS A 125 2.67 -5.00 0.89
C LYS A 125 3.01 -3.74 0.10
N VAL A 126 4.28 -3.62 -0.28
CA VAL A 126 4.76 -2.52 -1.13
C VAL A 126 5.19 -3.10 -2.46
N VAL A 127 4.75 -2.50 -3.55
CA VAL A 127 4.98 -2.98 -4.92
C VAL A 127 5.58 -1.87 -5.78
N ASP A 128 6.32 -2.24 -6.82
CA ASP A 128 6.84 -1.28 -7.79
C ASP A 128 5.84 -1.06 -8.94
N LEU A 129 5.93 0.10 -9.61
CA LEU A 129 5.34 0.27 -10.94
C LEU A 129 6.18 -0.46 -11.98
N THR A 130 5.49 -1.11 -12.92
CA THR A 130 6.11 -1.85 -14.03
C THR A 130 5.58 -1.33 -15.35
N ILE A 131 6.48 -1.12 -16.32
CA ILE A 131 6.14 -0.80 -17.70
C ILE A 131 6.16 -2.08 -18.52
N PHE A 132 5.05 -2.37 -19.19
CA PHE A 132 4.95 -3.43 -20.18
C PHE A 132 4.97 -2.83 -21.58
N MET A 133 5.89 -3.32 -22.42
CA MET A 133 5.97 -2.93 -23.82
C MET A 133 5.35 -4.01 -24.70
N SER A 134 4.42 -3.62 -25.55
CA SER A 134 3.82 -4.46 -26.59
C SER A 134 4.20 -3.93 -27.97
N LYS A 135 4.74 -4.82 -28.81
CA LYS A 135 5.11 -4.57 -30.21
C LYS A 135 4.91 -5.84 -31.04
N PRO A 136 4.77 -5.74 -32.37
CA PRO A 136 4.43 -6.88 -33.23
C PRO A 136 5.42 -8.05 -33.15
N SER A 137 6.73 -7.77 -33.06
CA SER A 137 7.77 -8.77 -32.88
C SER A 137 8.60 -8.44 -31.65
N VAL A 138 8.51 -9.25 -30.59
CA VAL A 138 9.21 -9.00 -29.32
C VAL A 138 10.74 -9.04 -29.49
N LYS A 139 11.25 -9.83 -30.45
CA LYS A 139 12.68 -10.08 -30.64
C LYS A 139 13.38 -9.12 -31.60
N GLU A 140 12.64 -8.40 -32.43
CA GLU A 140 13.22 -7.46 -33.40
C GLU A 140 13.55 -6.11 -32.77
N ALA A 141 14.57 -5.42 -33.26
CA ALA A 141 14.78 -4.03 -32.90
C ALA A 141 13.58 -3.16 -33.33
N ILE A 142 13.34 -2.07 -32.61
CA ILE A 142 12.31 -1.10 -32.98
C ILE A 142 12.87 -0.29 -34.15
N ARG A 143 12.16 -0.27 -35.28
CA ARG A 143 12.60 0.43 -36.49
C ARG A 143 11.76 1.68 -36.74
N GLU A 144 12.35 2.64 -37.43
CA GLU A 144 11.63 3.82 -37.90
C GLU A 144 10.36 3.41 -38.68
N GLY A 145 9.22 4.01 -38.31
CA GLY A 145 7.89 3.68 -38.83
C GLY A 145 7.08 2.70 -37.96
N ASP A 146 7.71 1.99 -37.01
CA ASP A 146 7.02 1.05 -36.14
C ASP A 146 5.99 1.72 -35.21
N SER A 147 5.16 0.89 -34.59
CA SER A 147 4.25 1.30 -33.52
C SER A 147 4.47 0.44 -32.27
N VAL A 148 4.61 1.10 -31.13
CA VAL A 148 4.88 0.50 -29.82
C VAL A 148 3.85 1.00 -28.81
N ASN A 149 3.31 0.09 -28.01
CA ASN A 149 2.41 0.43 -26.91
C ASN A 149 3.09 0.17 -25.57
N LEU A 150 3.12 1.18 -24.70
CA LEU A 150 3.63 1.06 -23.34
C LEU A 150 2.46 1.12 -22.36
N THR A 151 2.38 0.17 -21.42
CA THR A 151 1.35 0.15 -20.38
C THR A 151 2.01 0.20 -19.01
N CYS A 152 1.58 1.13 -18.15
CA CYS A 152 2.04 1.21 -16.76
C CYS A 152 1.08 0.45 -15.85
N MET A 153 1.61 -0.42 -15.00
CA MET A 153 0.81 -1.30 -14.13
C MET A 153 1.43 -1.44 -12.75
N ASN A 154 0.59 -1.84 -11.79
CA ASN A 154 1.01 -2.29 -10.46
C ASN A 154 0.14 -3.48 -10.01
N SER A 155 0.66 -4.30 -9.10
CA SER A 155 -0.05 -5.48 -8.63
C SER A 155 -1.05 -5.21 -7.49
N CYS A 156 -1.17 -3.98 -6.99
CA CYS A 156 -2.17 -3.63 -5.97
C CYS A 156 -3.57 -3.47 -6.55
N ASP A 157 -3.69 -3.01 -7.80
CA ASP A 157 -4.99 -2.77 -8.44
C ASP A 157 -5.67 -4.04 -8.97
N GLY A 158 -5.14 -5.23 -8.64
CA GLY A 158 -5.69 -6.52 -9.07
C GLY A 158 -5.73 -6.67 -10.60
N GLY A 159 -4.79 -6.02 -11.31
CA GLY A 159 -4.76 -6.00 -12.77
C GLY A 159 -5.72 -5.01 -13.43
N LYS A 160 -6.47 -4.21 -12.65
CA LYS A 160 -7.25 -3.10 -13.20
C LYS A 160 -6.32 -1.97 -13.61
N ILE A 161 -6.53 -1.50 -14.82
CA ILE A 161 -5.81 -0.36 -15.36
C ILE A 161 -6.38 0.91 -14.74
N SER A 162 -5.67 1.48 -13.77
CA SER A 162 -5.96 2.82 -13.24
C SER A 162 -5.53 3.87 -14.27
N SER A 163 -6.39 4.86 -14.55
CA SER A 163 -6.08 6.00 -15.44
C SER A 163 -5.20 7.07 -14.77
N ALA A 164 -4.66 6.80 -13.59
CA ALA A 164 -3.97 7.77 -12.75
C ALA A 164 -2.44 7.71 -12.85
N TYR A 165 -1.88 7.65 -14.07
CA TYR A 165 -0.42 7.69 -14.28
C TYR A 165 0.01 8.88 -15.13
N THR A 166 1.24 9.35 -14.87
CA THR A 166 1.96 10.32 -15.69
C THR A 166 3.19 9.63 -16.28
N TRP A 167 3.36 9.74 -17.58
CA TRP A 167 4.51 9.26 -18.33
C TRP A 167 5.55 10.36 -18.49
N PHE A 168 6.81 9.96 -18.45
CA PHE A 168 7.94 10.83 -18.64
C PHE A 168 8.87 10.27 -19.70
N LYS A 169 9.51 11.16 -20.44
CA LYS A 169 10.61 10.83 -21.35
C LYS A 169 11.80 11.69 -21.00
N ASN A 170 12.93 11.06 -20.69
CA ASN A 170 14.17 11.72 -20.26
C ASN A 170 13.95 12.67 -19.06
N GLY A 171 13.01 12.33 -18.18
CA GLY A 171 12.66 13.14 -17.01
C GLY A 171 11.56 14.18 -17.25
N GLU A 172 11.22 14.48 -18.50
CA GLU A 172 10.20 15.47 -18.83
C GLU A 172 8.80 14.85 -18.96
N PRO A 173 7.74 15.50 -18.44
CA PRO A 173 6.37 15.02 -18.59
C PRO A 173 5.98 14.89 -20.05
N LEU A 174 5.38 13.74 -20.42
CA LEU A 174 5.02 13.42 -21.80
C LEU A 174 3.52 13.22 -22.00
N HIS A 175 2.87 12.44 -21.12
CA HIS A 175 1.47 12.03 -21.32
C HIS A 175 0.82 11.60 -20.00
N GLU A 176 -0.50 11.78 -19.87
CA GLU A 176 -1.27 11.24 -18.75
C GLU A 176 -2.17 10.10 -19.20
N GLY A 177 -2.14 8.98 -18.48
CA GLY A 177 -2.99 7.84 -18.74
C GLY A 177 -2.28 6.52 -18.54
N ALA A 178 -3.06 5.45 -18.58
CA ALA A 178 -2.58 4.09 -18.37
C ALA A 178 -1.58 3.58 -19.40
N ALA A 179 -1.76 4.02 -20.65
CA ALA A 179 -0.98 3.57 -21.77
C ALA A 179 -0.46 4.76 -22.56
N LEU A 180 0.71 4.57 -23.17
CA LEU A 180 1.36 5.50 -24.07
C LEU A 180 1.56 4.82 -25.42
N TYR A 181 0.86 5.33 -26.44
CA TYR A 181 0.92 4.81 -27.80
C TYR A 181 1.93 5.61 -28.61
N LEU A 182 3.07 5.00 -28.92
CA LEU A 182 4.10 5.56 -29.78
C LEU A 182 3.87 5.03 -31.20
N ARG A 183 3.32 5.87 -32.09
CA ARG A 183 3.03 5.51 -33.49
C ARG A 183 4.02 6.18 -34.43
N ASN A 184 4.34 5.50 -35.52
CA ASN A 184 5.27 6.01 -36.55
C ASN A 184 6.57 6.53 -35.90
N VAL A 185 7.20 5.65 -35.11
CA VAL A 185 8.37 6.03 -34.31
C VAL A 185 9.53 6.44 -35.21
N SER A 186 10.39 7.32 -34.70
CA SER A 186 11.55 7.85 -35.40
C SER A 186 12.76 7.95 -34.45
N PRO A 187 13.97 8.30 -34.90
CA PRO A 187 15.13 8.43 -34.02
C PRO A 187 14.91 9.40 -32.85
N THR A 188 14.04 10.41 -33.05
CA THR A 188 13.67 11.33 -31.97
C THR A 188 12.82 10.68 -30.89
N THR A 189 12.23 9.51 -31.13
CA THR A 189 11.47 8.71 -30.16
C THR A 189 12.38 7.99 -29.18
N SER A 190 13.65 7.72 -29.54
CA SER A 190 14.61 7.12 -28.62
C SER A 190 14.72 7.90 -27.30
N GLY A 191 14.95 7.19 -26.20
CA GLY A 191 15.10 7.78 -24.88
C GLY A 191 14.66 6.88 -23.75
N ASN A 192 14.71 7.45 -22.55
CA ASN A 192 14.38 6.78 -21.29
C ASN A 192 12.95 7.10 -20.87
N TYR A 193 12.10 6.09 -20.82
CA TYR A 193 10.70 6.21 -20.44
C TYR A 193 10.47 5.74 -19.01
N THR A 194 9.71 6.50 -18.24
CA THR A 194 9.22 6.11 -16.90
C THR A 194 7.75 6.47 -16.75
N CYS A 195 7.08 5.84 -15.78
CA CYS A 195 5.75 6.25 -15.34
C CYS A 195 5.72 6.46 -13.82
N SER A 196 4.84 7.33 -13.34
CA SER A 196 4.53 7.50 -11.92
C SER A 196 3.03 7.61 -11.69
N LEU A 197 2.57 7.41 -10.45
CA LEU A 197 1.19 7.79 -10.10
C LEU A 197 1.02 9.31 -10.21
N LYS A 198 -0.09 9.75 -10.79
CA LYS A 198 -0.42 11.18 -10.97
C LYS A 198 -0.47 11.95 -9.65
N THR A 199 -0.97 11.33 -8.59
CA THR A 199 -1.08 11.95 -7.25
C THR A 199 0.19 11.84 -6.41
N HIS A 200 1.17 11.03 -6.83
CA HIS A 200 2.37 10.72 -6.08
C HIS A 200 3.57 10.58 -7.01
N LEU A 201 4.17 11.69 -7.44
CA LEU A 201 5.31 11.69 -8.37
C LEU A 201 6.54 10.94 -7.85
N GLY A 202 6.65 10.73 -6.52
CA GLY A 202 7.69 9.88 -5.92
C GLY A 202 7.53 8.38 -6.22
N SER A 203 6.44 7.95 -6.88
CA SER A 203 6.18 6.55 -7.24
C SER A 203 6.66 6.18 -8.64
N THR A 204 7.92 6.45 -8.95
CA THR A 204 8.47 6.23 -10.29
C THR A 204 8.76 4.75 -10.56
N SER A 205 8.42 4.29 -11.77
CA SER A 205 8.80 2.97 -12.29
C SER A 205 10.31 2.85 -12.51
N ARG A 206 10.77 1.63 -12.82
CA ARG A 206 12.07 1.44 -13.47
C ARG A 206 12.07 2.09 -14.85
N VAL A 207 13.25 2.49 -15.30
CA VAL A 207 13.47 3.08 -16.62
C VAL A 207 13.33 2.00 -17.70
N LEU A 208 12.55 2.29 -18.73
CA LEU A 208 12.51 1.56 -19.99
C LEU A 208 13.25 2.37 -21.06
N GLY A 209 14.41 1.89 -21.51
CA GLY A 209 15.10 2.48 -22.65
C GLY A 209 14.46 2.03 -23.97
N ILE A 210 14.12 2.98 -24.83
CA ILE A 210 13.70 2.74 -26.21
C ILE A 210 14.80 3.27 -27.12
N ASP A 211 15.23 2.43 -28.05
CA ASP A 211 16.14 2.81 -29.13
C ASP A 211 15.52 2.43 -30.47
N VAL A 212 15.44 3.40 -31.38
CA VAL A 212 14.84 3.29 -32.70
C VAL A 212 15.94 3.24 -33.75
N GLU A 213 16.07 2.09 -34.42
CA GLU A 213 16.99 1.90 -35.53
C GLU A 213 16.44 2.55 -36.80
N TYR A 214 17.32 3.19 -37.56
CA TYR A 214 17.01 3.81 -38.84
C TYR A 214 18.10 3.50 -39.86
N LEU A 215 17.71 3.34 -41.12
CA LEU A 215 18.68 3.13 -42.20
C LEU A 215 19.38 4.46 -42.51
N THR A 216 20.68 4.53 -42.25
CA THR A 216 21.50 5.65 -42.73
C THR A 216 21.58 5.55 -44.25
N LYS A 217 20.99 6.50 -44.99
CA LYS A 217 21.26 6.63 -46.43
C LYS A 217 22.74 7.01 -46.60
N SER A 218 23.57 6.11 -47.13
CA SER A 218 24.90 6.51 -47.58
C SER A 218 24.72 7.43 -48.79
N LYS A 219 25.37 8.59 -48.75
CA LYS A 219 25.49 9.49 -49.90
C LYS A 219 26.36 8.85 -50.98
#